data_AF-A0A0N0C656-F1
#
_entry.id   AF-A0A0N0C656-F1
#
_cell.length_a   1.000
_cell.length_b   1.000
_cell.length_c   1.000
_cell.angle_alpha   90.00
_cell.angle_beta   90.00
_cell.angle_gamma   90.00
#
_symmetry.space_group_name_H-M   'P 1'
#
loop_
_entity.id
_entity.type
_entity.pdbx_description
1 polymer ?
#
loop_
_entity_poly.entity_id
_entity_poly.type
_entity_poly.pdbx_seq_one_letter_code
_entity_poly.pdbx_strand_id
1 'polypeptide(L)' 'MITMMLDVFEELSFITREDGKIVFVDNPPKRELTASRHYQALESMAETEQVMLDASTPQLTQWMISRMKGVS' A
#
# COMPACT_ATOMS: atom_id res chain seq x y z
N MET A 1 -10.17 -5.27 -4.12
CA MET A 1 -10.03 -3.79 -4.19
C MET A 1 -10.81 -3.07 -3.11
N ILE A 2 -12.15 -3.13 -3.07
CA ILE A 2 -12.95 -2.41 -2.04
C ILE A 2 -12.58 -2.82 -0.61
N THR A 3 -12.44 -4.12 -0.33
CA THR A 3 -12.07 -4.58 1.01
C THR A 3 -10.72 -4.01 1.48
N MET A 4 -9.71 -4.01 0.61
CA MET A 4 -8.40 -3.42 0.90
C MET A 4 -8.47 -1.92 1.18
N MET A 5 -9.26 -1.15 0.41
CA MET A 5 -9.47 0.28 0.68
C MET A 5 -10.12 0.51 2.04
N LEU A 6 -11.07 -0.34 2.43
CA LEU A 6 -11.68 -0.28 3.76
C LEU A 6 -10.66 -0.62 4.86
N ASP A 7 -9.76 -1.58 4.64
CA ASP A 7 -8.71 -1.93 5.59
C ASP A 7 -7.72 -0.76 5.78
N VAL A 8 -7.37 -0.04 4.70
CA VAL A 8 -6.58 1.20 4.78
C VAL A 8 -7.31 2.27 5.60
N PHE A 9 -8.61 2.46 5.37
CA PHE A 9 -9.40 3.44 6.12
C PHE A 9 -9.56 3.08 7.60
N GLU A 10 -9.65 1.80 7.92
CA GLU A 10 -9.69 1.32 9.30
C GLU A 10 -8.34 1.53 10.01
N GLU A 11 -7.22 1.20 9.35
CA GLU A 11 -5.87 1.44 9.86
C GLU A 11 -5.56 2.93 10.09
N LEU A 12 -6.10 3.80 9.23
CA LEU A 12 -5.98 5.25 9.37
C LEU A 12 -7.04 5.85 10.30
N SER A 13 -7.92 5.02 10.88
CA SER A 13 -8.99 5.41 11.80
C SER A 13 -10.02 6.40 11.23
N PHE A 14 -10.29 6.29 9.92
CA PHE A 14 -11.44 6.92 9.28
C PHE A 14 -12.74 6.15 9.53
N ILE A 15 -12.63 4.83 9.67
CA ILE A 15 -13.75 3.94 9.94
C ILE A 15 -13.41 2.96 11.06
N THR A 16 -14.43 2.44 11.72
CA THR A 16 -14.34 1.28 12.60
C THR A 16 -15.31 0.20 12.13
N ARG A 17 -14.97 -1.07 12.40
CA ARG A 17 -15.89 -2.20 12.20
C ARG A 17 -16.47 -2.62 13.53
N GLU A 18 -17.76 -2.37 13.72
CA GLU A 18 -18.50 -2.69 14.93
C GLU A 18 -19.71 -3.54 14.56
N ASP A 19 -19.85 -4.73 15.17
CA ASP A 19 -20.96 -5.67 14.93
C ASP A 19 -21.20 -5.99 13.44
N GLY A 20 -20.12 -6.12 12.67
CA GLY A 20 -20.19 -6.40 11.22
C GLY A 20 -20.63 -5.20 10.37
N LYS A 21 -20.76 -4.02 10.96
CA LYS A 21 -21.09 -2.76 10.29
C LYS A 21 -19.88 -1.84 10.25
N ILE A 22 -19.85 -0.99 9.24
CA ILE A 22 -18.85 0.07 9.10
C ILE A 22 -19.43 1.34 9.71
N VAL A 23 -18.71 1.91 10.67
CA VAL A 23 -19.04 3.18 11.32
C VAL A 23 -17.98 4.22 10.95
N PHE A 24 -18.43 5.42 10.59
CA PHE A 24 -17.53 6.54 10.29
C PHE A 24 -17.15 7.28 11.58
N VAL A 25 -15.89 7.69 11.68
CA VAL A 25 -15.39 8.49 12.80
C VAL A 25 -15.60 9.97 12.50
N ASP A 26 -16.36 10.69 13.33
CA ASP A 26 -16.76 12.11 13.08
C ASP A 26 -15.61 13.13 13.15
N ASN A 27 -14.41 12.72 13.56
CA ASN A 27 -13.20 13.55 13.51
C ASN A 27 -11.94 12.66 13.47
N PRO A 28 -11.62 12.06 12.31
CA PRO A 28 -10.52 11.12 12.23
C PRO A 28 -9.18 11.85 12.44
N PRO A 29 -8.23 11.25 13.17
CA PRO A 29 -6.91 11.84 13.34
C PRO A 29 -6.23 11.94 11.97
N LYS A 30 -5.59 13.07 11.69
CA LYS A 30 -4.80 13.22 10.46
C LYS A 30 -3.58 12.30 10.54
N ARG A 31 -3.64 11.19 9.80
CA ARG A 31 -2.55 10.20 9.69
C ARG A 31 -1.99 10.20 8.28
N GLU A 32 -0.68 10.00 8.19
CA GLU A 32 0.00 9.80 6.91
C GLU A 32 -0.48 8.49 6.27
N LEU A 33 -0.59 8.46 4.94
CA LEU A 33 -0.99 7.23 4.20
C LEU A 33 -0.02 6.07 4.44
N THR A 34 1.26 6.40 4.60
CA THR A 34 2.31 5.45 4.96
C THR A 34 2.15 4.87 6.37
N ALA A 35 1.21 5.34 7.20
CA ALA A 35 0.88 4.67 8.46
C ALA A 35 0.07 3.36 8.24
N SER A 36 -0.55 3.19 7.06
CA SER A 36 -1.25 1.97 6.68
C SER A 36 -0.30 0.96 6.05
N ARG A 37 -0.31 -0.27 6.56
CA ARG A 37 0.48 -1.38 5.99
C ARG A 37 -0.09 -1.82 4.64
N HIS A 38 -1.41 -1.80 4.51
CA HIS A 38 -2.08 -2.12 3.26
C HIS A 38 -1.78 -1.08 2.19
N TYR A 39 -1.69 0.20 2.56
CA TYR A 39 -1.29 1.25 1.64
C TYR A 39 0.16 1.07 1.16
N GLN A 40 1.11 0.82 2.07
CA GLN A 40 2.51 0.54 1.69
C GLN A 40 2.63 -0.68 0.77
N ALA A 41 1.83 -1.74 1.02
CA ALA A 41 1.82 -2.92 0.17
C ALA A 41 1.31 -2.59 -1.24
N LEU A 42 0.23 -1.80 -1.35
CA LEU A 42 -0.30 -1.34 -2.64
C LEU A 42 0.72 -0.47 -3.39
N GLU A 43 1.41 0.44 -2.69
CA GLU A 43 2.47 1.26 -3.26
C GLU A 43 3.62 0.41 -3.80
N SER A 44 4.10 -0.57 -3.02
CA SER A 44 5.14 -1.50 -3.47
C SER A 44 4.70 -2.36 -4.66
N MET A 45 3.43 -2.75 -4.74
CA MET A 45 2.88 -3.50 -5.86
C MET A 45 2.81 -2.63 -7.12
N ALA A 46 2.33 -1.39 -6.98
CA ALA A 46 2.24 -0.43 -8.08
C ALA A 46 3.63 -0.05 -8.63
N GLU A 47 4.62 0.17 -7.75
CA GLU A 47 6.01 0.41 -8.15
C GLU A 47 6.56 -0.77 -8.97
N THR A 48 6.31 -1.99 -8.50
CA THR A 48 6.77 -3.21 -9.18
C THR A 48 6.10 -3.38 -10.54
N GLU A 49 4.79 -3.14 -10.62
CA GLU A 49 4.01 -3.21 -11.86
C GLU A 49 4.50 -2.19 -12.88
N GLN A 50 4.73 -0.94 -12.46
CA GLN A 50 5.25 0.12 -13.33
C GLN A 50 6.62 -0.23 -13.89
N VAL A 51 7.53 -0.76 -13.06
CA VAL A 51 8.85 -1.19 -13.52
C VAL A 51 8.72 -2.37 -14.48
N MET A 52 7.84 -3.34 -14.23
CA MET A 52 7.66 -4.50 -15.11
C MET A 52 7.05 -4.16 -16.47
N LEU A 53 6.14 -3.19 -16.53
CA LEU A 53 5.43 -2.82 -17.75
C LEU A 53 6.18 -1.78 -18.59
N ASP A 54 6.86 -0.82 -17.95
CA ASP A 54 7.42 0.35 -18.64
C ASP A 54 8.95 0.34 -18.78
N ALA A 55 9.67 -0.51 -18.04
CA ALA A 55 11.13 -0.48 -18.05
C ALA A 55 11.71 -1.26 -19.23
N SER A 56 12.74 -0.66 -19.85
CA SER A 56 13.56 -1.36 -20.85
C SER A 56 14.36 -2.51 -20.21
N THR A 57 14.78 -3.49 -20.99
CA THR A 57 15.56 -4.67 -20.52
C THR A 57 16.76 -4.32 -19.62
N PRO A 58 17.55 -3.26 -19.89
CA PRO A 58 18.64 -2.85 -18.99
C PRO A 58 18.15 -2.30 -17.64
N GLN A 59 17.04 -1.55 -17.63
CA GLN A 59 16.47 -0.97 -16.42
C GLN A 59 15.85 -2.04 -15.52
N LEU A 60 15.18 -3.04 -16.10
CA LEU A 60 14.70 -4.23 -15.39
C LEU A 60 15.86 -4.99 -14.72
N THR A 61 16.96 -5.17 -15.45
CA THR A 61 18.14 -5.87 -14.95
C THR A 61 18.74 -5.15 -13.74
N GLN A 62 18.86 -3.82 -13.80
CA GLN A 62 19.36 -3.04 -12.66
C GLN A 62 18.41 -3.08 -11.45
N TRP A 63 17.10 -2.97 -11.68
CA TRP A 63 16.10 -3.04 -10.61
C TRP A 63 16.09 -4.40 -9.89
N MET A 64 16.20 -5.49 -10.65
CA MET A 64 16.33 -6.84 -10.07
C MET A 64 17.60 -6.97 -9.21
N ILE A 65 18.73 -6.45 -9.71
CA ILE A 65 20.00 -6.47 -8.95
C ILE A 65 19.90 -5.63 -7.68
N SER A 66 19.24 -4.47 -7.68
CA SER A 66 19.08 -3.63 -6.48
C SER A 66 18.20 -4.31 -5.42
N ARG A 67 17.16 -5.04 -5.82
CA ARG A 67 16.30 -5.80 -4.88
C ARG A 67 17.02 -7.03 -4.31
N MET A 68 17.91 -7.68 -5.07
CA MET A 68 18.71 -8.81 -4.58
C MET A 68 19.80 -8.40 -3.58
N LYS A 69 20.36 -7.19 -3.67
CA LYS A 69 21.38 -6.69 -2.75
C LYS A 69 20.87 -6.25 -1.38
N GLY A 70 19.55 -6.11 -1.21
CA GLY A 70 18.91 -5.81 0.09
C GLY A 70 18.66 -7.03 0.97
N VAL A 71 19.01 -8.23 0.48
CA VAL A 71 18.96 -9.49 1.24
C VAL A 71 20.37 -9.80 1.72
N SER A 72 20.78 -9.23 2.85
CA SER A 72 22.00 -9.58 3.58
C SER A 72 21.79 -9.36 5.07
#